data_AF-A0A8A3PGZ0-F1
#
_entry.id   AF-A0A8A3PGZ0-F1
#
_cell.length_a   1.000
_cell.length_b   1.000
_cell.length_c   1.000
_cell.angle_alpha   90.00
_cell.angle_beta   90.00
_cell.angle_gamma   90.00
#
_symmetry.space_group_name_H-M   'P 1'
#
loop_
_entity.id
_entity.type
_entity.pdbx_description
1 polymer ?
#
loop_
_entity_poly.entity_id
_entity_poly.type
_entity_poly.pdbx_seq_one_letter_code
_entity_poly.pdbx_strand_id
1 'polypeptide(L)'
;MADNYESAVKLLNYFATAGSVGSTVEQKQDRRTRRGQPVKQPKPQVADAVVARGVKAVEMIYSLTSRIPVLMEQSHLESKDAWAAYWSPIFMALTAQSTNPCREVRHQAFSSLQRSLLSEELTSGDHEEWTAIFGEVLFPLITRLLKPEVYSSDPIGMSETRLQAATLLCRIFLHYLVLLSKWDGMLDLWLRILDIMDRLMNSGQGNSLEEAVPESLKNVLLVMSSSGYLVPRSQDETQEKLWTETWKRIDRFLPDLRKEIDLEGPGVEENVKGDVLQATAAESEVEEGQSEVKA
;
A
#
# COMPACT_ATOMS: atom_id res chain seq x y z
N MET A 1 -3.09 -24.89 24.39
CA MET A 1 -2.13 -23.76 24.25
C MET A 1 -2.71 -22.60 23.44
N ALA A 2 -3.82 -22.79 22.70
CA ALA A 2 -4.51 -21.73 21.98
C ALA A 2 -5.27 -20.73 22.88
N ASP A 3 -5.83 -21.17 24.01
CA ASP A 3 -6.76 -20.38 24.84
C ASP A 3 -6.18 -19.06 25.40
N ASN A 4 -4.86 -18.95 25.53
CA ASN A 4 -4.21 -17.75 26.05
C ASN A 4 -3.59 -16.84 24.96
N TYR A 5 -3.65 -17.24 23.68
CA TYR A 5 -2.98 -16.54 22.60
C TYR A 5 -3.45 -15.08 22.47
N GLU A 6 -4.75 -14.89 22.31
CA GLU A 6 -5.33 -13.56 22.16
C GLU A 6 -5.08 -12.69 23.41
N SER A 7 -5.16 -13.30 24.59
CA SER A 7 -4.87 -12.62 25.87
C SER A 7 -3.41 -12.17 25.96
N ALA A 8 -2.47 -13.00 25.49
CA ALA A 8 -1.05 -12.65 25.43
C ALA A 8 -0.81 -11.48 24.47
N VAL A 9 -1.40 -11.51 23.27
CA VAL A 9 -1.31 -10.40 22.30
C VAL A 9 -1.87 -9.11 22.89
N LYS A 10 -3.04 -9.16 23.56
CA LYS A 10 -3.64 -8.01 24.23
C LYS A 10 -2.72 -7.44 25.34
N LEU A 11 -2.13 -8.30 26.16
CA LEU A 11 -1.21 -7.88 27.23
C LEU A 11 0.06 -7.24 26.65
N LEU A 12 0.64 -7.81 25.60
CA LEU A 12 1.78 -7.21 24.92
C LEU A 12 1.42 -5.86 24.30
N ASN A 13 0.24 -5.76 23.69
CA ASN A 13 -0.24 -4.50 23.11
C ASN A 13 -0.45 -3.42 24.19
N TYR A 14 -0.84 -3.81 25.41
CA TYR A 14 -0.91 -2.89 26.55
C TYR A 14 0.47 -2.34 26.92
N PHE A 15 1.51 -3.18 26.98
CA PHE A 15 2.89 -2.71 27.21
C PHE A 15 3.39 -1.78 26.09
N ALA A 16 3.08 -2.10 24.83
CA ALA A 16 3.40 -1.24 23.70
C ALA A 16 2.72 0.14 23.81
N THR A 17 1.44 0.14 24.20
CA THR A 17 0.67 1.37 24.43
C THR A 17 1.24 2.20 25.57
N ALA A 18 1.69 1.58 26.66
CA ALA A 18 2.36 2.27 27.75
C ALA A 18 3.66 2.98 27.32
N GLY A 19 4.34 2.47 26.27
CA GLY A 19 5.50 3.12 25.64
C GLY A 19 5.22 4.50 25.05
N SER A 20 3.96 4.88 24.83
CA SER A 20 3.57 6.21 24.32
C SER A 20 4.07 7.38 25.15
N VAL A 21 4.42 7.17 26.43
CA VAL A 21 5.03 8.19 27.32
C VAL A 21 6.31 8.79 26.75
N GLY A 22 7.04 8.04 25.91
CA GLY A 22 8.26 8.50 25.22
C GLY A 22 8.03 9.69 24.30
N SER A 23 6.83 9.84 23.74
CA SER A 23 6.47 10.96 22.86
C SER A 23 6.68 12.33 23.52
N THR A 24 6.46 12.41 24.83
CA THR A 24 6.66 13.67 25.58
C THR A 24 8.13 14.09 25.65
N VAL A 25 9.06 13.12 25.63
CA VAL A 25 10.50 13.36 25.62
C VAL A 25 10.94 13.79 24.22
N GLU A 26 10.51 13.06 23.19
CA GLU A 26 10.77 13.35 21.78
C GLU A 26 10.30 14.77 21.39
N GLN A 27 9.06 15.13 21.72
CA GLN A 27 8.52 16.46 21.43
C GLN A 27 9.26 17.60 22.15
N LYS A 28 9.70 17.36 23.39
CA LYS A 28 10.53 18.34 24.12
C LYS A 28 11.88 18.53 23.43
N GLN A 29 12.47 17.46 22.91
CA GLN A 29 13.72 17.51 22.17
C GLN A 29 13.56 18.29 20.86
N ASP A 30 12.52 18.01 20.07
CA ASP A 30 12.22 18.75 18.84
C ASP A 30 12.04 20.25 19.09
N ARG A 31 11.32 20.62 20.15
CA ARG A 31 11.13 22.02 20.56
C ARG A 31 12.46 22.71 20.92
N ARG A 32 13.41 21.98 21.50
CA ARG A 32 14.75 22.50 21.81
C ARG A 32 15.59 22.66 20.54
N THR A 33 15.58 21.67 19.67
CA THR A 33 16.29 21.69 18.39
C THR A 33 15.80 22.85 17.53
N ARG A 34 14.49 23.07 17.42
CA ARG A 34 13.90 24.23 16.71
C ARG A 34 14.30 25.58 17.31
N ARG A 35 14.66 25.63 18.59
CA ARG A 35 15.12 26.83 19.30
C ARG A 35 16.65 27.00 19.28
N GLY A 36 17.39 26.14 18.57
CA GLY A 36 18.85 26.18 18.51
C GLY A 36 19.54 25.90 19.85
N GLN A 37 18.86 25.26 20.80
CA GLN A 37 19.43 24.95 22.11
C GLN A 37 20.30 23.67 22.05
N PRO A 38 21.44 23.63 22.76
CA PRO A 38 22.29 22.45 22.77
C PRO A 38 21.56 21.23 23.32
N VAL A 39 21.65 20.11 22.60
CA VAL A 39 21.14 18.81 23.02
C VAL A 39 21.99 18.31 24.19
N LYS A 40 21.52 18.51 25.42
CA LYS A 40 22.16 17.90 26.60
C LYS A 40 21.94 16.39 26.57
N GLN A 41 22.98 15.60 26.85
CA GLN A 41 22.84 14.16 27.03
C GLN A 41 21.73 13.87 28.05
N PRO A 42 20.68 13.11 27.68
CA PRO A 42 19.59 12.81 28.60
C PRO A 42 20.09 11.87 29.69
N LYS A 43 19.81 12.20 30.95
CA LYS A 43 19.92 11.23 32.05
C LYS A 43 18.87 10.13 31.82
N PRO A 44 19.14 8.86 32.15
CA PRO A 44 18.17 7.78 32.01
C PRO A 44 16.87 8.14 32.75
N GLN A 45 15.77 8.25 32.01
CA GLN A 45 14.46 8.56 32.57
C GLN A 45 13.66 7.27 32.74
N VAL A 46 12.70 7.29 33.68
CA VAL A 46 11.73 6.20 33.81
C VAL A 46 10.98 5.95 32.49
N ALA A 47 10.77 7.00 31.70
CA ALA A 47 10.19 6.93 30.37
C ALA A 47 10.99 6.00 29.43
N ASP A 48 12.32 6.06 29.43
CA ASP A 48 13.18 5.26 28.55
C ASP A 48 12.99 3.76 28.81
N ALA A 49 12.90 3.37 30.09
CA ALA A 49 12.64 1.99 30.48
C ALA A 49 11.20 1.52 30.14
N VAL A 50 10.24 2.44 30.04
CA VAL A 50 8.86 2.12 29.61
C VAL A 50 8.80 1.99 28.08
N VAL A 51 9.48 2.87 27.35
CA VAL A 51 9.61 2.81 25.88
C VAL A 51 10.29 1.52 25.47
N ALA A 52 11.43 1.17 26.08
CA ALA A 52 12.14 -0.08 25.78
C ALA A 52 11.26 -1.32 26.00
N ARG A 53 10.44 -1.33 27.07
CA ARG A 53 9.45 -2.39 27.29
C ARG A 53 8.37 -2.41 26.23
N GLY A 54 7.91 -1.24 25.78
CA GLY A 54 6.94 -1.13 24.69
C GLY A 54 7.48 -1.66 23.36
N VAL A 55 8.69 -1.27 22.98
CA VAL A 55 9.40 -1.80 21.80
C VAL A 55 9.56 -3.31 21.91
N LYS A 56 10.00 -3.81 23.07
CA LYS A 56 10.15 -5.26 23.28
C LYS A 56 8.82 -6.00 23.19
N ALA A 57 7.73 -5.40 23.64
CA ALA A 57 6.40 -5.98 23.52
C ALA A 57 5.96 -6.11 22.05
N VAL A 58 6.23 -5.10 21.22
CA VAL A 58 5.99 -5.15 19.77
C VAL A 58 6.83 -6.22 19.09
N GLU A 59 8.11 -6.37 19.45
CA GLU A 59 8.95 -7.47 18.96
C GLU A 59 8.38 -8.84 19.33
N MET A 60 7.88 -8.99 20.56
CA MET A 60 7.26 -10.24 21.00
C MET A 60 5.96 -10.52 20.23
N ILE A 61 5.11 -9.51 19.99
CA ILE A 61 3.91 -9.65 19.13
C ILE A 61 4.34 -10.17 17.75
N TYR A 62 5.33 -9.55 17.13
CA TYR A 62 5.85 -10.01 15.85
C TYR A 62 6.39 -11.45 15.93
N SER A 63 7.13 -11.81 16.97
CA SER A 63 7.68 -13.17 17.09
C SER A 63 6.61 -14.26 17.17
N LEU A 64 5.38 -13.91 17.60
CA LEU A 64 4.26 -14.84 17.64
C LEU A 64 3.77 -15.24 16.24
N THR A 65 4.09 -14.49 15.18
CA THR A 65 3.69 -14.87 13.81
C THR A 65 4.28 -16.23 13.41
N SER A 66 5.52 -16.50 13.82
CA SER A 66 6.19 -17.79 13.58
C SER A 66 5.49 -19.01 14.21
N ARG A 67 4.57 -18.77 15.15
CA ARG A 67 3.78 -19.81 15.81
C ARG A 67 2.39 -19.99 15.20
N ILE A 68 1.94 -19.05 14.38
CA ILE A 68 0.58 -19.05 13.82
C ILE A 68 0.30 -20.30 12.99
N PRO A 69 1.18 -20.75 12.06
CA PRO A 69 0.90 -21.95 11.26
C PRO A 69 0.60 -23.19 12.14
N VAL A 70 1.43 -23.42 13.16
CA VAL A 70 1.26 -24.53 14.10
C VAL A 70 -0.02 -24.39 14.93
N LEU A 71 -0.38 -23.17 15.32
CA LEU A 71 -1.62 -22.91 16.08
C LEU A 71 -2.87 -23.13 15.21
N MET A 72 -2.83 -22.71 13.94
CA MET A 72 -3.91 -22.92 12.98
C MET A 72 -4.14 -24.42 12.76
N GLU A 73 -3.08 -25.21 12.51
CA GLU A 73 -3.17 -26.66 12.35
C GLU A 73 -3.77 -27.37 13.57
N GLN A 74 -3.44 -26.90 14.78
CA GLN A 74 -3.94 -27.48 16.04
C GLN A 74 -5.35 -27.02 16.44
N SER A 75 -5.87 -25.97 15.81
CA SER A 75 -7.12 -25.32 16.23
C SER A 75 -8.38 -26.09 15.82
N HIS A 76 -8.28 -26.99 14.85
CA HIS A 76 -9.42 -27.67 14.20
C HIS A 76 -10.50 -26.71 13.66
N LEU A 77 -10.18 -25.43 13.49
CA LEU A 77 -11.05 -24.42 12.90
C LEU A 77 -11.04 -24.52 11.38
N GLU A 78 -12.12 -24.04 10.75
CA GLU A 78 -12.08 -23.76 9.31
C GLU A 78 -11.02 -22.70 9.03
N SER A 79 -10.40 -22.76 7.85
CA SER A 79 -9.23 -21.92 7.56
C SER A 79 -9.48 -20.42 7.74
N LYS A 80 -10.66 -19.94 7.33
CA LYS A 80 -11.07 -18.56 7.51
C LYS A 80 -11.13 -18.14 8.98
N ASP A 81 -11.75 -18.98 9.81
CA ASP A 81 -11.90 -18.75 11.24
C ASP A 81 -10.55 -18.86 11.96
N ALA A 82 -9.69 -19.81 11.53
CA ALA A 82 -8.33 -19.94 12.02
C ALA A 82 -7.49 -18.69 11.70
N TRP A 83 -7.57 -18.19 10.47
CA TRP A 83 -6.87 -16.98 10.05
C TRP A 83 -7.33 -15.79 10.89
N ALA A 84 -8.64 -15.60 11.04
CA ALA A 84 -9.20 -14.52 11.86
C ALA A 84 -8.80 -14.65 13.35
N ALA A 85 -8.77 -15.87 13.89
CA ALA A 85 -8.43 -16.10 15.29
C ALA A 85 -6.96 -15.82 15.62
N TYR A 86 -6.03 -16.07 14.68
CA TYR A 86 -4.60 -16.00 14.96
C TYR A 86 -3.89 -14.81 14.28
N TRP A 87 -4.21 -14.49 13.02
CA TRP A 87 -3.58 -13.37 12.32
C TRP A 87 -4.19 -12.01 12.69
N SER A 88 -5.53 -11.91 12.81
CA SER A 88 -6.18 -10.62 13.06
C SER A 88 -5.74 -9.96 14.37
N PRO A 89 -5.58 -10.66 15.53
CA PRO A 89 -5.08 -10.02 16.75
C PRO A 89 -3.68 -9.40 16.58
N ILE A 90 -2.80 -10.06 15.83
CA ILE A 90 -1.45 -9.55 15.54
C ILE A 90 -1.53 -8.31 14.68
N PHE A 91 -2.27 -8.36 13.58
CA PHE A 91 -2.42 -7.22 12.68
C PHE A 91 -3.11 -6.03 13.36
N MET A 92 -4.14 -6.28 14.17
CA MET A 92 -4.80 -5.24 14.95
C MET A 92 -3.83 -4.56 15.91
N ALA A 93 -3.00 -5.33 16.63
CA ALA A 93 -2.02 -4.79 17.55
C ALA A 93 -0.92 -4.00 16.82
N LEU A 94 -0.31 -4.58 15.78
CA LEU A 94 0.74 -3.90 15.01
C LEU A 94 0.19 -2.64 14.33
N THR A 95 -0.98 -2.70 13.70
CA THR A 95 -1.62 -1.52 13.10
C THR A 95 -2.00 -0.47 14.14
N ALA A 96 -2.41 -0.85 15.35
CA ALA A 96 -2.62 0.10 16.44
C ALA A 96 -1.32 0.85 16.78
N GLN A 97 -0.23 0.11 16.95
CA GLN A 97 1.06 0.66 17.35
C GLN A 97 1.79 1.40 16.23
N SER A 98 1.48 1.12 14.95
CA SER A 98 1.92 1.92 13.79
C SER A 98 1.36 3.35 13.80
N THR A 99 0.48 3.68 14.74
CA THR A 99 0.00 5.05 14.99
C THR A 99 0.36 5.56 16.40
N ASN A 100 1.28 4.90 17.10
CA ASN A 100 1.72 5.30 18.44
C ASN A 100 2.42 6.67 18.38
N PRO A 101 2.17 7.60 19.32
CA PRO A 101 2.84 8.91 19.30
C PRO A 101 4.34 8.84 19.56
N CYS A 102 4.84 7.79 20.23
CA CYS A 102 6.28 7.57 20.41
C CYS A 102 6.88 6.96 19.13
N ARG A 103 7.87 7.65 18.55
CA ARG A 103 8.52 7.27 17.29
C ARG A 103 9.16 5.89 17.36
N GLU A 104 9.87 5.58 18.45
CA GLU A 104 10.55 4.28 18.59
C GLU A 104 9.58 3.10 18.55
N VAL A 105 8.48 3.16 19.32
CA VAL A 105 7.45 2.12 19.33
C VAL A 105 6.76 2.05 17.97
N ARG A 106 6.45 3.20 17.37
CA ARG A 106 5.79 3.29 16.06
C ARG A 106 6.63 2.68 14.95
N HIS A 107 7.92 3.02 14.90
CA HIS A 107 8.85 2.48 13.90
C HIS A 107 8.98 0.96 14.04
N GLN A 108 9.15 0.46 15.27
CA GLN A 108 9.21 -0.99 15.50
C GLN A 108 7.92 -1.69 15.06
N ALA A 109 6.75 -1.11 15.34
CA ALA A 109 5.46 -1.66 14.96
C ALA A 109 5.27 -1.68 13.44
N PHE A 110 5.62 -0.58 12.78
CA PHE A 110 5.51 -0.46 11.34
C PHE A 110 6.45 -1.44 10.62
N SER A 111 7.71 -1.55 11.05
CA SER A 111 8.67 -2.53 10.50
C SER A 111 8.25 -3.97 10.77
N SER A 112 7.67 -4.28 11.93
CA SER A 112 7.09 -5.59 12.20
C SER A 112 5.88 -5.87 11.31
N LEU A 113 4.97 -4.92 11.15
CA LEU A 113 3.80 -5.05 10.29
C LEU A 113 4.20 -5.33 8.83
N GLN A 114 5.14 -4.55 8.30
CA GLN A 114 5.65 -4.72 6.94
C GLN A 114 6.23 -6.13 6.73
N ARG A 115 7.00 -6.65 7.69
CA ARG A 115 7.57 -8.00 7.60
C ARG A 115 6.49 -9.07 7.67
N SER A 116 5.49 -8.90 8.55
CA SER A 116 4.37 -9.85 8.66
C SER A 116 3.53 -9.90 7.39
N LEU A 117 3.26 -8.75 6.76
CA LEU A 117 2.49 -8.65 5.52
C LEU A 117 3.24 -9.15 4.27
N LEU A 118 4.56 -9.35 4.35
CA LEU A 118 5.39 -9.88 3.28
C LEU A 118 5.85 -11.31 3.57
N SER A 119 5.31 -11.95 4.62
CA SER A 119 5.66 -13.33 4.98
C SER A 119 4.98 -14.31 4.04
N GLU A 120 5.72 -15.29 3.55
CA GLU A 120 5.17 -16.40 2.74
C GLU A 120 4.15 -17.25 3.53
N GLU A 121 4.29 -17.28 4.86
CA GLU A 121 3.37 -17.94 5.80
C GLU A 121 1.96 -17.32 5.76
N LEU A 122 1.81 -16.09 5.28
CA LEU A 122 0.52 -15.41 5.19
C LEU A 122 -0.32 -15.90 4.01
N THR A 123 0.35 -16.43 2.98
CA THR A 123 -0.27 -16.97 1.76
C THR A 123 -0.09 -18.48 1.63
N SER A 124 0.34 -19.15 2.70
CA SER A 124 0.48 -20.61 2.68
C SER A 124 -0.92 -21.25 2.71
N GLY A 125 -1.38 -21.75 1.57
CA GLY A 125 -2.66 -22.47 1.40
C GLY A 125 -3.50 -21.94 0.23
N ASP A 126 -4.61 -22.61 -0.08
CA ASP A 126 -5.56 -22.22 -1.14
C ASP A 126 -6.56 -21.13 -0.69
N HIS A 127 -6.11 -20.26 0.21
CA HIS A 127 -6.94 -19.36 1.00
C HIS A 127 -6.86 -17.93 0.43
N GLU A 128 -7.99 -17.29 0.18
CA GLU A 128 -8.09 -15.90 -0.31
C GLU A 128 -8.12 -14.87 0.84
N GLU A 129 -8.01 -15.33 2.08
CA GLU A 129 -8.09 -14.55 3.32
C GLU A 129 -7.00 -13.48 3.40
N TRP A 130 -5.87 -13.65 2.71
CA TRP A 130 -4.85 -12.61 2.59
C TRP A 130 -5.39 -11.33 1.95
N THR A 131 -6.48 -11.36 1.17
CA THR A 131 -7.11 -10.15 0.64
C THR A 131 -7.65 -9.23 1.76
N ALA A 132 -7.98 -9.81 2.92
CA ALA A 132 -8.41 -9.05 4.10
C ALA A 132 -7.32 -8.09 4.60
N ILE A 133 -6.04 -8.30 4.28
CA ILE A 133 -4.97 -7.35 4.65
C ILE A 133 -5.23 -5.95 4.12
N PHE A 134 -5.85 -5.80 2.95
CA PHE A 134 -6.13 -4.48 2.40
C PHE A 134 -7.27 -3.82 3.17
N GLY A 135 -8.40 -4.51 3.27
CA GLY A 135 -9.64 -4.00 3.88
C GLY A 135 -9.56 -3.81 5.40
N GLU A 136 -8.88 -4.72 6.09
CA GLU A 136 -8.86 -4.78 7.56
C GLU A 136 -7.58 -4.20 8.19
N VAL A 137 -6.49 -4.12 7.42
CA VAL A 137 -5.17 -3.72 7.96
C VAL A 137 -4.67 -2.42 7.33
N LEU A 138 -4.40 -2.42 6.02
CA LEU A 138 -3.76 -1.29 5.32
C LEU A 138 -4.69 -0.07 5.19
N PHE A 139 -5.92 -0.26 4.70
CA PHE A 139 -6.85 0.86 4.53
C PHE A 139 -7.26 1.50 5.87
N PRO A 140 -7.53 0.73 6.95
CA PRO A 140 -7.79 1.29 8.26
C PRO A 140 -6.56 1.99 8.86
N LEU A 141 -5.35 1.47 8.65
CA LEU A 141 -4.10 2.12 9.08
C LEU A 141 -3.98 3.51 8.44
N ILE A 142 -4.07 3.59 7.11
CA ILE A 142 -3.92 4.84 6.37
C ILE A 142 -5.03 5.82 6.76
N THR A 143 -6.28 5.35 6.83
CA THR A 143 -7.41 6.18 7.26
C THR A 143 -7.19 6.76 8.65
N ARG A 144 -6.54 6.02 9.55
CA ARG A 144 -6.19 6.50 10.89
C ARG A 144 -5.05 7.51 10.87
N LEU A 145 -4.01 7.27 10.09
CA LEU A 145 -2.89 8.21 9.91
C LEU A 145 -3.35 9.55 9.31
N LEU A 146 -4.41 9.54 8.50
CA LEU A 146 -5.02 10.74 7.93
C LEU A 146 -5.82 11.58 8.93
N LYS A 147 -6.17 11.04 10.11
CA LYS A 147 -6.93 11.79 11.13
C LYS A 147 -6.10 12.95 11.69
N PRO A 148 -6.67 14.17 11.80
CA PRO A 148 -5.96 15.33 12.34
C PRO A 148 -5.39 15.10 13.75
N GLU A 149 -6.13 14.39 14.60
CA GLU A 149 -5.73 14.12 15.98
C GLU A 149 -4.47 13.26 16.04
N VAL A 150 -4.40 12.24 15.19
CA VAL A 150 -3.22 11.35 15.07
C VAL A 150 -2.03 12.12 14.51
N TYR A 151 -2.24 12.90 13.45
CA TYR A 151 -1.19 13.71 12.86
C TYR A 151 -0.60 14.73 13.84
N SER A 152 -1.46 15.41 14.59
CA SER A 152 -1.05 16.43 15.56
C SER A 152 -0.21 15.88 16.72
N SER A 153 -0.28 14.58 16.98
CA SER A 153 0.50 13.93 18.06
C SER A 153 2.00 13.90 17.79
N ASP A 154 2.41 13.82 16.53
CA ASP A 154 3.81 13.91 16.11
C ASP A 154 3.88 14.30 14.61
N PRO A 155 3.73 15.59 14.25
CA PRO A 155 3.61 15.98 12.85
C PRO A 155 4.81 15.58 11.98
N ILE A 156 6.02 15.61 12.53
CA ILE A 156 7.23 15.22 11.79
C ILE A 156 7.20 13.72 11.52
N GLY A 157 7.13 12.91 12.58
CA GLY A 157 7.22 11.46 12.42
C GLY A 157 5.97 10.84 11.81
N MET A 158 4.78 11.43 11.98
CA MET A 158 3.57 10.97 11.30
C MET A 158 3.58 11.28 9.81
N SER A 159 4.23 12.38 9.37
CA SER A 159 4.45 12.65 7.94
C SER A 159 5.30 11.55 7.31
N GLU A 160 6.39 11.15 7.98
CA GLU A 160 7.23 10.03 7.55
C GLU A 160 6.46 8.71 7.54
N THR A 161 5.67 8.43 8.59
CA THR A 161 4.86 7.20 8.64
C THR A 161 3.79 7.16 7.55
N ARG A 162 3.18 8.30 7.17
CA ARG A 162 2.24 8.38 6.02
C ARG A 162 2.93 8.04 4.71
N LEU A 163 4.12 8.59 4.49
CA LEU A 163 4.95 8.28 3.32
C LEU A 163 5.25 6.79 3.25
N GLN A 164 5.75 6.21 4.34
CA GLN A 164 6.03 4.77 4.43
C GLN A 164 4.77 3.92 4.21
N ALA A 165 3.62 4.34 4.72
CA ALA A 165 2.34 3.65 4.51
C ALA A 165 1.88 3.66 3.05
N ALA A 166 2.08 4.79 2.34
CA ALA A 166 1.78 4.89 0.90
C ALA A 166 2.65 3.92 0.10
N THR A 167 3.97 3.93 0.34
CA THR A 167 4.91 3.01 -0.31
C THR A 167 4.62 1.56 0.05
N LEU A 168 4.28 1.26 1.31
CA LEU A 168 3.93 -0.08 1.75
C LEU A 168 2.67 -0.59 1.03
N LEU A 169 1.64 0.24 0.88
CA LEU A 169 0.42 -0.14 0.17
C LEU A 169 0.70 -0.58 -1.27
N CYS A 170 1.45 0.24 -2.02
CA CYS A 170 1.86 -0.11 -3.38
C CYS A 170 2.73 -1.37 -3.42
N ARG A 171 3.65 -1.51 -2.47
CA ARG A 171 4.54 -2.68 -2.38
C ARG A 171 3.76 -3.97 -2.12
N ILE A 172 2.81 -3.96 -1.19
CA ILE A 172 1.98 -5.14 -0.89
C ILE A 172 1.09 -5.50 -2.08
N PHE A 173 0.51 -4.50 -2.74
CA PHE A 173 -0.25 -4.71 -3.98
C PHE A 173 0.59 -5.39 -5.06
N LEU A 174 1.80 -4.90 -5.32
CA LEU A 174 2.72 -5.51 -6.28
C LEU A 174 3.17 -6.91 -5.87
N HIS A 175 3.44 -7.12 -4.58
CA HIS A 175 3.83 -8.42 -4.05
C HIS A 175 2.77 -9.49 -4.33
N TYR A 176 1.49 -9.14 -4.19
CA TYR A 176 0.37 -10.04 -4.46
C TYR A 176 -0.22 -9.92 -5.87
N LEU A 177 0.39 -9.16 -6.78
CA LEU A 177 -0.19 -8.83 -8.08
C LEU A 177 -0.59 -10.06 -8.89
N VAL A 178 0.25 -11.10 -8.90
CA VAL A 178 -0.02 -12.34 -9.64
C VAL A 178 -1.25 -13.06 -9.10
N LEU A 179 -1.41 -13.14 -7.77
CA LEU A 179 -2.58 -13.74 -7.12
C LEU A 179 -3.82 -12.89 -7.34
N LEU A 180 -3.69 -11.56 -7.15
CA LEU A 180 -4.75 -10.59 -7.37
C LEU A 180 -5.29 -10.64 -8.80
N SER A 181 -4.43 -10.82 -9.80
CA SER A 181 -4.85 -10.87 -11.21
C SER A 181 -5.86 -11.98 -11.54
N LYS A 182 -5.91 -13.03 -10.70
CA LYS A 182 -6.83 -14.17 -10.85
C LYS A 182 -8.11 -14.00 -10.02
N TRP A 183 -8.16 -12.98 -9.17
CA TRP A 183 -9.26 -12.73 -8.25
C TRP A 183 -10.22 -11.68 -8.84
N ASP A 184 -11.52 -11.99 -8.84
CA ASP A 184 -12.54 -11.16 -9.49
C ASP A 184 -12.62 -9.72 -8.93
N GLY A 185 -12.20 -9.49 -7.68
CA GLY A 185 -12.24 -8.18 -7.03
C GLY A 185 -11.03 -7.26 -7.32
N MET A 186 -10.10 -7.66 -8.18
CA MET A 186 -8.86 -6.91 -8.45
C MET A 186 -9.11 -5.46 -8.89
N LEU A 187 -10.05 -5.24 -9.79
CA LEU A 187 -10.38 -3.91 -10.29
C LEU A 187 -10.84 -3.00 -9.15
N ASP A 188 -11.78 -3.46 -8.32
CA ASP A 188 -12.33 -2.68 -7.22
C ASP A 188 -11.26 -2.35 -6.17
N LEU A 189 -10.40 -3.34 -5.86
CA LEU A 189 -9.26 -3.12 -4.97
C LEU A 189 -8.29 -2.08 -5.53
N TRP A 190 -7.93 -2.18 -6.80
CA TRP A 190 -7.01 -1.26 -7.44
C TRP A 190 -7.55 0.18 -7.46
N LEU A 191 -8.82 0.36 -7.85
CA LEU A 191 -9.46 1.68 -7.82
C LEU A 191 -9.53 2.25 -6.40
N ARG A 192 -9.70 1.38 -5.39
CA ARG A 192 -9.66 1.78 -3.99
C ARG A 192 -8.26 2.16 -3.52
N ILE A 193 -7.22 1.54 -4.04
CA ILE A 193 -5.84 1.96 -3.80
C ILE A 193 -5.61 3.36 -4.39
N LEU A 194 -6.04 3.60 -5.63
CA LEU A 194 -5.95 4.92 -6.27
C LEU A 194 -6.69 6.01 -5.46
N ASP A 195 -7.90 5.72 -4.96
CA ASP A 195 -8.64 6.59 -4.01
C ASP A 195 -7.79 7.00 -2.80
N ILE A 196 -7.08 6.03 -2.23
CA ILE A 196 -6.31 6.23 -1.01
C ILE A 196 -5.05 7.03 -1.30
N MET A 197 -4.39 6.77 -2.43
CA MET A 197 -3.22 7.53 -2.88
C MET A 197 -3.58 8.99 -3.17
N ASP A 198 -4.69 9.24 -3.85
CA ASP A 198 -5.28 10.57 -4.07
C ASP A 198 -5.50 11.29 -2.72
N ARG A 199 -6.20 10.64 -1.78
CA ARG A 199 -6.46 11.20 -0.45
C ARG A 199 -5.19 11.47 0.37
N LEU A 200 -4.17 10.62 0.25
CA LEU A 200 -2.89 10.82 0.93
C LEU A 200 -2.16 12.05 0.40
N MET A 201 -2.05 12.16 -0.93
CA MET A 201 -1.43 13.28 -1.61
C MET A 201 -2.15 14.59 -1.29
N ASN A 202 -3.48 14.60 -1.39
CA ASN A 202 -4.32 15.78 -1.15
C ASN A 202 -4.64 16.04 0.34
N SER A 203 -3.97 15.35 1.27
CA SER A 203 -4.17 15.58 2.72
C SER A 203 -3.53 16.87 3.23
N GLY A 204 -2.82 17.62 2.36
CA GLY A 204 -2.35 18.98 2.61
C GLY A 204 -1.23 19.13 3.64
N GLN A 205 -0.49 18.04 3.93
CA GLN A 205 0.47 18.00 5.05
C GLN A 205 1.74 17.22 4.67
N GLY A 206 2.55 17.80 3.79
CA GLY A 206 3.94 17.39 3.52
C GLY A 206 4.28 17.27 2.03
N ASN A 207 5.20 18.13 1.56
CA ASN A 207 5.71 18.13 0.18
C ASN A 207 6.24 16.74 -0.27
N SER A 208 6.67 15.92 0.68
CA SER A 208 7.19 14.58 0.38
C SER A 208 6.15 13.62 -0.19
N LEU A 209 4.86 13.77 0.14
CA LEU A 209 3.80 12.93 -0.43
C LEU A 209 3.44 13.33 -1.86
N GLU A 210 3.54 14.63 -2.17
CA GLU A 210 3.30 15.17 -3.52
C GLU A 210 4.31 14.61 -4.54
N GLU A 211 5.53 14.29 -4.10
CA GLU A 211 6.54 13.64 -4.96
C GLU A 211 6.47 12.11 -4.91
N ALA A 212 6.31 11.54 -3.72
CA ALA A 212 6.40 10.10 -3.55
C ALA A 212 5.16 9.33 -4.05
N VAL A 213 3.97 9.92 -4.00
CA VAL A 213 2.75 9.29 -4.50
C VAL A 213 2.81 9.09 -6.01
N PRO A 214 3.08 10.13 -6.83
CA PRO A 214 3.26 9.97 -8.27
C PRO A 214 4.33 8.95 -8.62
N GLU A 215 5.50 9.03 -7.96
CA GLU A 215 6.61 8.10 -8.21
C GLU A 215 6.24 6.65 -7.85
N SER A 216 5.55 6.43 -6.73
CA SER A 216 5.08 5.10 -6.35
C SER A 216 4.06 4.55 -7.36
N LEU A 217 3.13 5.39 -7.82
CA LEU A 217 2.12 4.99 -8.81
C LEU A 217 2.76 4.71 -10.17
N LYS A 218 3.69 5.55 -10.63
CA LYS A 218 4.49 5.33 -11.83
C LYS A 218 5.13 3.94 -11.84
N ASN A 219 5.81 3.60 -10.74
CA ASN A 219 6.44 2.29 -10.59
C ASN A 219 5.42 1.13 -10.62
N VAL A 220 4.27 1.28 -9.96
CA VAL A 220 3.21 0.26 -10.02
C VAL A 220 2.68 0.07 -11.44
N LEU A 221 2.35 1.15 -12.13
CA LEU A 221 1.81 1.13 -13.49
C LEU A 221 2.79 0.50 -14.49
N LEU A 222 4.09 0.84 -14.39
CA LEU A 222 5.15 0.23 -15.20
C LEU A 222 5.28 -1.27 -14.95
N VAL A 223 5.18 -1.72 -13.70
CA VAL A 223 5.23 -3.16 -13.37
C VAL A 223 3.98 -3.88 -13.88
N MET A 224 2.79 -3.31 -13.68
CA MET A 224 1.54 -3.89 -14.20
C MET A 224 1.55 -4.00 -15.73
N SER A 225 2.03 -2.96 -16.42
CA SER A 225 2.12 -2.96 -17.87
C SER A 225 3.15 -3.96 -18.39
N SER A 226 4.36 -3.96 -17.84
CA SER A 226 5.41 -4.91 -18.25
C SER A 226 5.07 -6.38 -17.96
N SER A 227 4.19 -6.62 -16.98
CA SER A 227 3.67 -7.96 -16.65
C SER A 227 2.40 -8.34 -17.43
N GLY A 228 1.89 -7.46 -18.31
CA GLY A 228 0.69 -7.70 -19.11
C GLY A 228 -0.64 -7.53 -18.36
N TYR A 229 -0.63 -7.05 -17.12
CA TYR A 229 -1.84 -6.82 -16.31
C TYR A 229 -2.48 -5.46 -16.54
N LEU A 230 -1.81 -4.54 -17.25
CA LEU A 230 -2.35 -3.23 -17.60
C LEU A 230 -1.91 -2.87 -19.01
N VAL A 231 -2.71 -3.24 -19.99
CA VAL A 231 -2.43 -3.02 -21.41
C VAL A 231 -3.61 -2.34 -22.12
N PRO A 232 -3.37 -1.58 -23.20
CA PRO A 232 -4.44 -1.02 -24.00
C PRO A 232 -5.30 -2.11 -24.65
N ARG A 233 -6.53 -1.74 -25.03
CA ARG A 233 -7.47 -2.62 -25.74
C ARG A 233 -6.86 -3.26 -27.00
N SER A 234 -5.97 -2.56 -27.70
CA SER A 234 -5.31 -3.07 -28.91
C SER A 234 -4.45 -4.32 -28.65
N GLN A 235 -4.02 -4.54 -27.41
CA GLN A 235 -3.23 -5.71 -27.01
C GLN A 235 -4.12 -6.79 -26.37
N ASP A 236 -5.03 -6.40 -25.49
CA ASP A 236 -5.97 -7.33 -24.84
C ASP A 236 -7.31 -6.62 -24.54
N GLU A 237 -8.39 -7.07 -25.19
CA GLU A 237 -9.73 -6.53 -24.97
C GLU A 237 -10.23 -6.78 -23.55
N THR A 238 -9.78 -7.85 -22.88
CA THR A 238 -10.22 -8.18 -21.51
C THR A 238 -9.73 -7.15 -20.49
N GLN A 239 -8.64 -6.43 -20.80
CA GLN A 239 -8.04 -5.41 -19.95
C GLN A 239 -8.60 -4.00 -20.19
N GLU A 240 -9.44 -3.78 -21.20
CA GLU A 240 -9.97 -2.45 -21.58
C GLU A 240 -10.63 -1.72 -20.41
N LYS A 241 -11.40 -2.46 -19.58
CA LYS A 241 -12.10 -1.90 -18.43
C LYS A 241 -11.12 -1.43 -17.36
N LEU A 242 -10.12 -2.25 -17.02
CA LEU A 242 -9.08 -1.91 -16.04
C LEU A 242 -8.24 -0.72 -16.52
N TRP A 243 -7.83 -0.73 -17.79
CA TRP A 243 -7.11 0.37 -18.42
C TRP A 243 -7.88 1.68 -18.33
N THR A 244 -9.12 1.70 -18.81
CA THR A 244 -9.96 2.90 -18.87
C THR A 244 -10.24 3.47 -17.49
N GLU A 245 -10.63 2.64 -16.52
CA GLU A 245 -10.94 3.13 -15.17
C GLU A 245 -9.67 3.56 -14.40
N THR A 246 -8.52 2.93 -14.64
CA THR A 246 -7.22 3.36 -14.07
C THR A 246 -6.90 4.79 -14.50
N TRP A 247 -6.91 5.06 -15.80
CA TRP A 247 -6.58 6.39 -16.32
C TRP A 247 -7.59 7.45 -15.95
N LYS A 248 -8.88 7.14 -16.06
CA LYS A 248 -9.96 8.02 -15.59
C LYS A 248 -9.80 8.43 -14.13
N ARG A 249 -9.18 7.58 -13.31
CA ARG A 249 -8.93 7.88 -11.90
C ARG A 249 -7.67 8.70 -11.69
N ILE A 250 -6.58 8.32 -12.33
CA ILE A 250 -5.30 9.01 -12.27
C ILE A 250 -5.44 10.44 -12.80
N ASP A 251 -6.13 10.64 -13.92
CA ASP A 251 -6.30 11.94 -14.57
C ASP A 251 -6.96 13.00 -13.67
N ARG A 252 -7.68 12.57 -12.63
CA ARG A 252 -8.32 13.49 -11.66
C ARG A 252 -7.33 14.18 -10.74
N PHE A 253 -6.21 13.53 -10.40
CA PHE A 253 -5.24 14.05 -9.42
C PHE A 253 -3.80 14.11 -9.96
N LEU A 254 -3.49 13.40 -11.04
CA LEU A 254 -2.19 13.39 -11.73
C LEU A 254 -2.37 13.38 -13.26
N PRO A 255 -2.89 14.47 -13.86
CA PRO A 255 -3.23 14.53 -15.28
C PRO A 255 -2.02 14.41 -16.23
N ASP A 256 -0.82 14.75 -15.76
CA ASP A 256 0.40 14.68 -16.57
C ASP A 256 1.12 13.33 -16.47
N LEU A 257 0.77 12.48 -15.50
CA LEU A 257 1.45 11.20 -15.26
C LEU A 257 1.41 10.29 -16.50
N ARG A 258 0.30 10.29 -17.23
CA ARG A 258 0.16 9.51 -18.48
C ARG A 258 1.14 9.92 -19.56
N LYS A 259 1.50 11.21 -19.65
CA LYS A 259 2.47 11.70 -20.63
C LYS A 259 3.90 11.35 -20.25
N GLU A 260 4.16 11.18 -18.95
CA GLU A 260 5.46 10.81 -18.42
C GLU A 260 5.77 9.32 -18.53
N ILE A 261 4.74 8.49 -18.73
CA ILE A 261 4.88 7.04 -18.89
C ILE A 261 4.38 6.59 -20.27
N ASP A 262 5.31 6.18 -21.13
CA ASP A 262 4.98 5.58 -22.42
C ASP A 262 4.56 4.11 -22.22
N LEU A 263 3.29 3.91 -21.88
CA LEU A 263 2.68 2.58 -21.73
C LEU A 263 1.96 2.08 -22.98
N GLU A 264 1.82 2.93 -24.01
CA GLU A 264 1.11 2.58 -25.25
C GLU A 264 2.05 1.94 -26.28
N GLY A 265 3.38 2.09 -26.09
CA GLY A 265 4.39 1.54 -26.98
C GLY A 265 4.41 2.23 -28.35
N PRO A 266 5.46 2.03 -29.16
CA PRO A 266 5.49 2.52 -30.53
C PRO A 266 4.49 1.71 -31.36
N GLY A 267 3.24 2.15 -31.48
CA GLY A 267 2.25 1.35 -32.20
C GLY A 267 0.85 1.90 -32.42
N VAL A 268 0.57 3.18 -32.19
CA VAL A 268 -0.78 3.73 -32.48
C VAL A 268 -0.75 4.91 -33.46
N GLU A 269 0.30 5.73 -33.52
CA GLU A 269 0.33 6.85 -34.48
C GLU A 269 0.68 6.45 -35.93
N GLU A 270 1.37 5.32 -36.14
CA GLU A 270 1.67 4.85 -37.50
C GLU A 270 0.53 4.05 -38.15
N ASN A 271 -0.28 3.32 -37.38
CA ASN A 271 -1.36 2.52 -37.96
C ASN A 271 -2.59 3.36 -38.37
N VAL A 272 -2.83 4.51 -37.73
CA VAL A 272 -3.89 5.42 -38.19
C VAL A 272 -3.50 6.12 -39.50
N LYS A 273 -2.20 6.40 -39.72
CA LYS A 273 -1.74 6.92 -41.02
C LYS A 273 -1.68 5.82 -42.09
N GLY A 274 -1.31 4.60 -41.72
CA GLY A 274 -1.27 3.44 -42.63
C GLY A 274 -2.66 3.06 -43.17
N ASP A 275 -3.68 2.99 -42.30
CA ASP A 275 -5.05 2.65 -42.72
C ASP A 275 -5.72 3.78 -43.52
N VAL A 276 -5.44 5.04 -43.19
CA VAL A 276 -5.99 6.18 -43.97
C VAL A 276 -5.33 6.26 -45.36
N LEU A 277 -4.02 5.97 -45.47
CA LEU A 277 -3.32 5.94 -46.76
C LEU A 277 -3.76 4.74 -47.63
N GLN A 278 -3.98 3.56 -47.04
CA GLN A 278 -4.48 2.38 -47.76
C GLN A 278 -5.94 2.54 -48.19
N ALA A 279 -6.79 3.15 -47.38
CA ALA A 279 -8.18 3.45 -47.77
C ALA A 279 -8.24 4.44 -48.95
N THR A 280 -7.39 5.47 -48.95
CA THR A 280 -7.34 6.44 -50.07
C THR A 280 -6.73 5.86 -51.35
N ALA A 281 -5.79 4.92 -51.26
CA ALA A 281 -5.21 4.25 -52.43
C ALA A 281 -6.19 3.26 -53.07
N ALA A 282 -6.96 2.53 -52.25
CA ALA A 282 -7.97 1.60 -52.72
C ALA A 282 -9.15 2.30 -53.42
N GLU A 283 -9.51 3.53 -53.00
CA GLU A 283 -10.54 4.31 -53.69
C GLU A 283 -10.05 4.85 -55.05
N SER A 284 -8.76 5.20 -55.19
CA SER A 284 -8.20 5.66 -56.48
C SER A 284 -8.04 4.55 -57.53
N GLU A 285 -7.72 3.31 -57.13
CA GLU A 285 -7.58 2.19 -58.07
C GLU A 285 -8.93 1.67 -58.57
N VAL A 286 -10.01 1.85 -57.79
CA VAL A 286 -11.37 1.45 -58.21
C VAL A 286 -11.97 2.44 -59.21
N GLU A 287 -11.57 3.71 -59.19
CA GLU A 287 -12.00 4.71 -60.19
C GLU A 287 -11.29 4.56 -61.54
N GLU A 288 -9.99 4.23 -61.57
CA GLU A 288 -9.27 4.01 -62.83
C GLU A 288 -9.74 2.72 -63.54
N GLY A 289 -10.00 1.64 -62.81
CA GLY A 289 -10.44 0.35 -63.39
C GLY A 289 -11.85 0.34 -63.99
N GLN A 290 -12.70 1.32 -63.68
CA GLN A 290 -14.04 1.45 -64.28
C GLN A 290 -14.04 2.26 -65.58
N SER A 291 -12.94 2.94 -65.90
CA SER A 291 -12.81 3.76 -67.12
C SER A 291 -12.35 2.96 -68.35
N GLU A 292 -11.68 1.81 -68.18
CA GLU A 292 -11.13 1.01 -69.29
C GLU A 292 -12.06 -0.08 -69.85
N VAL A 293 -13.27 -0.29 -69.29
CA VAL A 293 -14.21 -1.33 -69.77
C VAL A 293 -15.32 -0.75 -70.67
N LYS A 294 -15.25 0.53 -71.06
CA LYS A 294 -16.15 1.13 -72.06
C LYS A 294 -15.37 1.89 -73.15
N ALA A 295 -14.69 1.13 -74.00
CA ALA A 295 -14.30 1.57 -75.34
C ALA A 295 -14.40 0.37 -76.31
#